data_AF-A0A4Q9PM75-F1
#
_entry.id   AF-A0A4Q9PM75-F1
#
_cell.length_a   1.000
_cell.length_b   1.000
_cell.length_c   1.000
_cell.angle_alpha   90.00
_cell.angle_beta   90.00
_cell.angle_gamma   90.00
#
_symmetry.space_group_name_H-M   'P 1'
#
loop_
_entity.id
_entity.type
_entity.pdbx_description
1 polymer ?
#
loop_
_entity_poly.entity_id
_entity_poly.type
_entity_poly.pdbx_seq_one_letter_code
_entity_poly.pdbx_strand_id
1 'polypeptide(L)'
;AAGAKGALLSPSQKRANHIQSEQKRRANIRRGYEALCEAVPALREAIRQEEERERTKGREKELEVIEEASQANSKGKVRGGGGNADGKGKKKKGGRAEAEKPDGRAGPRSENVVLQKTIDYITGLLDERCTLLQRLELARGVLPLGHPALSVESRHVDPATGVPLWEREWNGGMDLDISDFVGAGADGDGDVEAEEEGGSEDEG
;
A
#
# COMPACT_ATOMS: atom_id res chain seq x y z
N ALA A 1 31.57 -14.95 32.83
CA ALA A 1 30.83 -15.71 31.80
C ALA A 1 29.59 -16.31 32.44
N ALA A 2 28.41 -15.79 32.10
CA ALA A 2 27.12 -16.41 32.41
C ALA A 2 26.10 -15.76 31.46
N GLY A 3 25.97 -16.34 30.26
CA GLY A 3 24.93 -15.96 29.31
C GLY A 3 23.57 -16.14 29.99
N ALA A 4 22.84 -15.04 30.11
CA ALA A 4 21.50 -15.04 30.65
C ALA A 4 20.60 -15.88 29.73
N LYS A 5 20.35 -17.12 30.13
CA LYS A 5 19.35 -18.03 29.56
C LYS A 5 18.11 -17.22 29.20
N GLY A 6 17.73 -17.27 27.92
CA GLY A 6 16.71 -16.43 27.29
C GLY A 6 15.56 -16.18 28.23
N ALA A 7 15.42 -14.94 28.69
CA ALA A 7 14.39 -14.54 29.61
C ALA A 7 13.04 -14.78 28.91
N LEU A 8 12.37 -15.88 29.27
CA LEU A 8 10.99 -16.15 28.91
C LEU A 8 10.20 -14.88 29.21
N LEU A 9 9.78 -14.19 28.13
CA LEU A 9 9.07 -12.92 28.22
C LEU A 9 7.94 -13.08 29.23
N SER A 10 7.86 -12.16 30.20
CA SER A 10 6.75 -12.15 31.15
C SER A 10 5.41 -12.12 30.39
N PRO A 11 4.32 -12.64 30.96
CA PRO A 11 3.01 -12.58 30.32
C PRO A 11 2.60 -11.16 29.87
N SER A 12 3.00 -10.14 30.63
CA SER A 12 2.82 -8.74 30.25
C SER A 12 3.67 -8.32 29.05
N GLN A 13 4.95 -8.74 28.99
CA GLN A 13 5.82 -8.47 27.85
C GLN A 13 5.37 -9.22 26.59
N LYS A 14 4.89 -10.46 26.71
CA LYS A 14 4.30 -11.22 25.58
C LYS A 14 3.09 -10.50 25.00
N ARG A 15 2.17 -10.02 25.86
CA ARG A 15 1.01 -9.21 25.42
C ARG A 15 1.43 -7.92 24.72
N ALA A 16 2.40 -7.21 25.29
CA ALA A 16 2.92 -5.97 24.69
C ALA A 16 3.56 -6.22 23.32
N ASN A 17 4.40 -7.27 23.21
CA ASN A 17 5.04 -7.64 21.96
C ASN A 17 4.03 -8.07 20.90
N HIS A 18 3.03 -8.87 21.27
CA HIS A 18 1.94 -9.27 20.38
C HIS A 18 1.15 -8.08 19.81
N ILE A 19 0.83 -7.09 20.65
CA ILE A 19 0.15 -5.87 20.18
C ILE A 19 1.05 -5.09 19.22
N GLN A 20 2.34 -4.95 19.55
CA GLN A 20 3.28 -4.19 18.73
C GLN A 20 3.56 -4.87 17.38
N SER A 21 3.73 -6.19 17.36
CA SER A 21 3.93 -6.95 16.12
C SER A 21 2.70 -6.90 15.23
N GLU A 22 1.51 -7.02 15.80
CA GLU A 22 0.24 -6.90 15.05
C GLU A 22 0.01 -5.48 14.52
N GLN A 23 0.32 -4.44 15.30
CA GLN A 23 0.28 -3.05 14.81
C GLN A 23 1.24 -2.83 13.64
N LYS A 24 2.47 -3.35 13.73
CA LYS A 24 3.45 -3.28 12.64
C LYS A 24 2.94 -4.02 11.40
N ARG A 25 2.39 -5.22 11.57
CA ARG A 25 1.78 -6.01 10.49
C ARG A 25 0.64 -5.23 9.82
N ARG A 26 -0.30 -4.67 10.59
CA ARG A 26 -1.41 -3.84 10.09
C ARG A 26 -0.93 -2.58 9.37
N ALA A 27 0.12 -1.92 9.87
CA ALA A 27 0.71 -0.77 9.19
C ALA A 27 1.30 -1.16 7.82
N ASN A 28 1.97 -2.31 7.71
CA ASN A 28 2.49 -2.80 6.44
C ASN A 28 1.35 -3.13 5.45
N ILE A 29 0.29 -3.78 5.90
CA ILE A 29 -0.89 -4.07 5.07
C ILE A 29 -1.52 -2.77 4.56
N ARG A 30 -1.66 -1.75 5.42
CA ARG A 30 -2.19 -0.44 5.02
C ARG A 30 -1.36 0.24 3.93
N ARG A 31 -0.03 0.21 4.04
CA ARG A 31 0.88 0.71 3.00
C ARG A 31 0.73 -0.05 1.68
N GLY A 32 0.52 -1.37 1.74
CA GLY A 32 0.23 -2.18 0.55
C GLY A 32 -1.03 -1.72 -0.18
N TYR A 33 -2.11 -1.45 0.55
CA TYR A 33 -3.34 -0.90 -0.03
C TYR A 33 -3.16 0.52 -0.59
N GLU A 34 -2.36 1.36 0.05
CA GLU A 34 -2.03 2.69 -0.46
C GLU A 34 -1.29 2.60 -1.80
N ALA A 35 -0.31 1.69 -1.91
CA ALA A 35 0.39 1.44 -3.18
C ALA A 35 -0.56 0.96 -4.29
N LEU A 36 -1.53 0.09 -3.97
CA LEU A 36 -2.56 -0.33 -4.92
C LEU A 36 -3.44 0.83 -5.38
N CYS A 37 -3.79 1.75 -4.48
CA CYS A 37 -4.56 2.94 -4.81
C CYS A 37 -3.83 3.85 -5.82
N GLU A 38 -2.49 3.86 -5.83
CA GLU A 38 -1.70 4.59 -6.81
C GLU A 38 -1.47 3.83 -8.13
N ALA A 39 -1.39 2.50 -8.08
CA ALA A 39 -1.16 1.69 -9.28
C ALA A 39 -2.40 1.58 -10.17
N VAL A 40 -3.59 1.44 -9.58
CA VAL A 40 -4.84 1.18 -10.32
C VAL A 40 -5.47 2.50 -10.79
N PRO A 41 -5.61 2.74 -12.11
CA PRO A 41 -6.15 4.00 -12.63
C PRO A 41 -7.53 4.35 -12.08
N ALA A 42 -8.47 3.38 -12.07
CA ALA A 42 -9.84 3.61 -11.59
C ALA A 42 -9.90 4.07 -10.13
N LEU A 43 -9.00 3.58 -9.27
CA LEU A 43 -8.94 3.99 -7.86
C LEU A 43 -8.40 5.41 -7.72
N ARG A 44 -7.32 5.76 -8.41
CA ARG A 44 -6.78 7.12 -8.42
C ARG A 44 -7.80 8.15 -8.83
N GLU A 45 -8.55 7.85 -9.88
CA GLU A 45 -9.57 8.75 -10.40
C GLU A 45 -10.72 8.93 -9.43
N ALA A 46 -11.20 7.82 -8.84
CA ALA A 46 -12.26 7.85 -7.85
C ALA A 46 -11.84 8.61 -6.57
N ILE A 47 -10.62 8.40 -6.09
CA ILE A 47 -10.04 9.11 -4.94
C ILE A 47 -9.97 10.62 -5.22
N ARG A 48 -9.42 11.01 -6.38
CA ARG A 48 -9.33 12.41 -6.79
C ARG A 48 -10.71 13.09 -6.88
N GLN A 49 -11.69 12.39 -7.44
CA GLN A 49 -13.08 12.89 -7.52
C GLN A 49 -13.71 13.06 -6.13
N GLU A 50 -13.48 12.13 -5.21
CA GLU A 50 -13.98 12.25 -3.85
C GLU A 50 -13.31 13.39 -3.09
N GLU A 51 -11.99 13.55 -3.21
CA GLU A 51 -11.26 14.66 -2.58
C GLU A 51 -11.74 16.02 -3.07
N GLU A 52 -12.08 16.14 -4.36
CA GLU A 52 -12.69 17.35 -4.93
C GLU A 52 -14.11 17.59 -4.40
N ARG A 53 -14.92 16.53 -4.26
CA ARG A 53 -16.25 16.61 -3.64
C ARG A 53 -16.18 17.01 -2.16
N GLU A 54 -15.21 16.51 -1.41
CA GLU A 54 -15.03 16.91 -0.01
C GLU A 54 -14.52 18.36 0.10
N ARG A 55 -13.64 18.80 -0.80
CA ARG A 55 -13.20 20.21 -0.86
C ARG A 55 -14.35 21.16 -1.19
N THR A 56 -15.20 20.82 -2.15
CA THR A 56 -16.37 21.63 -2.53
C THR A 56 -17.39 21.69 -1.40
N LYS A 57 -17.76 20.56 -0.78
CA LYS A 57 -18.62 20.53 0.41
C LYS A 57 -18.04 21.33 1.59
N GLY A 58 -16.72 21.26 1.80
CA GLY A 58 -16.04 22.03 2.84
C GLY A 58 -16.17 23.52 2.60
N ARG A 59 -15.97 23.96 1.35
CA ARG A 59 -16.13 25.35 0.92
C ARG A 59 -17.58 25.84 1.01
N GLU A 60 -18.54 25.00 0.61
CA GLU A 60 -19.97 25.30 0.74
C GLU A 60 -20.37 25.51 2.20
N LYS A 61 -19.96 24.60 3.09
CA LYS A 61 -20.19 24.75 4.54
C LYS A 61 -19.54 26.01 5.10
N GLU A 62 -18.34 26.36 4.66
CA GLU A 62 -17.66 27.59 5.10
C GLU A 62 -18.40 28.84 4.65
N LEU A 63 -18.92 28.87 3.42
CA LEU A 63 -19.77 29.95 2.91
C LEU A 63 -21.10 30.05 3.66
N GLU A 64 -21.76 28.92 3.96
CA GLU A 64 -23.01 28.87 4.72
C GLU A 64 -22.83 29.46 6.14
N VAL A 65 -21.71 29.15 6.81
CA VAL A 65 -21.38 29.71 8.14
C VAL A 65 -21.16 31.24 8.08
N ILE A 66 -20.53 31.76 7.02
CA ILE A 66 -20.32 33.21 6.84
C ILE A 66 -21.64 33.92 6.55
N GLU A 67 -22.51 33.31 5.73
CA GLU A 67 -23.82 33.86 5.41
C GLU A 67 -24.72 33.93 6.65
N GLU A 68 -24.78 32.86 7.44
CA GLU A 68 -25.53 32.81 8.70
C GLU A 68 -25.04 33.86 9.71
N ALA A 69 -23.72 34.05 9.81
CA ALA A 69 -23.12 35.10 10.65
C ALA A 69 -23.43 36.53 10.15
N SER A 70 -23.53 36.74 8.83
CA SER A 70 -23.85 38.04 8.23
C SER A 70 -25.32 38.43 8.41
N GLN A 71 -26.24 37.46 8.30
CA GLN A 71 -27.67 37.67 8.50
C GLN A 71 -28.00 38.01 9.97
N ALA A 72 -27.30 37.41 10.93
CA ALA A 72 -27.40 37.75 12.35
C ALA A 72 -27.02 39.21 12.66
N ASN A 73 -26.09 39.82 11.91
CA ASN A 73 -25.63 41.19 12.13
C ASN A 73 -26.56 42.26 11.50
N SER A 74 -27.42 41.87 10.56
CA SER A 74 -28.36 42.79 9.89
C SER A 74 -29.66 43.07 10.68
N LYS A 75 -29.92 42.33 11.76
CA LYS A 75 -31.13 42.45 12.60
C LYS A 75 -30.96 43.28 13.88
N GLY A 76 -29.80 43.91 14.08
CA GLY A 76 -29.45 44.65 15.30
C GLY A 76 -29.11 46.12 15.06
N LYS A 77 -30.03 46.95 14.56
CA LYS A 77 -29.89 48.42 14.60
C LYS A 77 -31.17 49.13 15.02
N VAL A 78 -31.59 48.94 16.26
CA VAL A 78 -32.37 49.93 17.04
C VAL A 78 -32.04 49.74 18.54
N ARG A 79 -31.50 50.81 19.17
CA ARG A 79 -31.21 51.01 20.62
C ARG A 79 -30.00 50.20 21.13
N GLY A 80 -28.93 50.78 21.66
CA GLY A 80 -28.81 51.90 22.58
C GLY A 80 -28.41 51.33 23.95
N GLY A 81 -27.24 51.72 24.48
CA GLY A 81 -26.83 51.41 25.86
C GLY A 81 -25.55 50.59 25.96
N GLY A 82 -24.54 51.17 26.62
CA GLY A 82 -23.25 50.54 26.88
C GLY A 82 -23.31 49.41 27.90
N GLY A 83 -22.27 48.58 27.88
CA GLY A 83 -22.09 47.49 28.83
C GLY A 83 -20.77 46.77 28.56
N ASN A 84 -19.78 47.06 29.40
CA ASN A 84 -18.48 46.42 29.49
C ASN A 84 -18.64 45.00 30.05
N ALA A 85 -18.03 43.96 29.47
CA ALA A 85 -17.63 42.74 30.21
C ALA A 85 -16.85 41.72 29.33
N ASP A 86 -15.60 41.56 29.72
CA ASP A 86 -14.74 40.37 29.62
C ASP A 86 -15.43 39.01 29.45
N GLY A 87 -14.97 38.24 28.46
CA GLY A 87 -15.48 36.89 28.15
C GLY A 87 -14.44 35.95 27.55
N LYS A 88 -13.23 35.94 28.13
CA LYS A 88 -12.22 34.86 28.18
C LYS A 88 -12.48 33.63 27.29
N GLY A 89 -11.73 33.55 26.19
CA GLY A 89 -11.63 32.37 25.35
C GLY A 89 -11.20 31.12 26.13
N LYS A 90 -11.79 29.98 25.77
CA LYS A 90 -11.34 28.66 26.22
C LYS A 90 -11.33 27.67 25.05
N LYS A 91 -10.31 27.81 24.21
CA LYS A 91 -9.86 26.77 23.28
C LYS A 91 -9.33 25.59 24.11
N LYS A 92 -10.17 24.59 24.39
CA LYS A 92 -9.72 23.36 25.06
C LYS A 92 -9.15 22.41 24.00
N LYS A 93 -7.86 22.57 23.73
CA LYS A 93 -7.02 21.61 23.01
C LYS A 93 -6.80 20.40 23.93
N GLY A 94 -7.71 19.43 23.89
CA GLY A 94 -7.57 18.14 24.54
C GLY A 94 -6.81 17.18 23.63
N GLY A 95 -5.49 17.11 23.79
CA GLY A 95 -4.70 16.00 23.30
C GLY A 95 -4.85 14.78 24.22
N ARG A 96 -4.60 13.59 23.64
CA ARG A 96 -4.46 12.28 24.28
C ARG A 96 -5.71 11.39 24.34
N ALA A 97 -6.05 10.86 23.17
CA ALA A 97 -6.14 9.43 22.91
C ALA A 97 -6.38 9.30 21.40
N GLU A 98 -5.30 9.11 20.63
CA GLU A 98 -5.38 8.61 19.25
C GLU A 98 -5.76 7.12 19.33
N ALA A 99 -6.95 6.85 19.86
CA ALA A 99 -7.67 5.64 19.51
C ALA A 99 -7.87 5.75 18.00
N GLU A 100 -7.37 4.75 17.26
CA GLU A 100 -7.48 4.63 15.80
C GLU A 100 -8.82 5.20 15.36
N LYS A 101 -8.80 6.45 14.89
CA LYS A 101 -9.97 7.10 14.34
C LYS A 101 -10.40 6.15 13.23
N PRO A 102 -11.65 5.65 13.23
CA PRO A 102 -12.12 4.72 12.21
C PRO A 102 -11.68 5.29 10.88
N ASP A 103 -10.80 4.52 10.22
CA ASP A 103 -10.00 4.98 9.11
C ASP A 103 -10.97 5.67 8.15
N GLY A 104 -10.68 6.91 7.74
CA GLY A 104 -11.48 7.64 6.76
C GLY A 104 -11.49 6.96 5.38
N ARG A 105 -11.24 5.65 5.32
CA ARG A 105 -11.29 4.72 4.20
C ARG A 105 -12.71 4.39 3.73
N ALA A 106 -13.75 4.98 4.33
CA ALA A 106 -15.07 4.94 3.71
C ALA A 106 -14.98 5.60 2.32
N GLY A 107 -15.49 4.95 1.28
CA GLY A 107 -15.42 5.44 -0.10
C GLY A 107 -14.48 4.63 -1.01
N PRO A 108 -13.93 5.24 -2.06
CA PRO A 108 -13.01 4.62 -3.03
C PRO A 108 -11.74 4.01 -2.42
N ARG A 109 -11.36 4.42 -1.20
CA ARG A 109 -10.22 3.86 -0.44
C ARG A 109 -10.59 2.65 0.42
N SER A 110 -11.83 2.16 0.36
CA SER A 110 -12.25 0.99 1.14
C SER A 110 -11.59 -0.28 0.61
N GLU A 111 -11.13 -1.14 1.53
CA GLU A 111 -10.30 -2.31 1.20
C GLU A 111 -10.95 -3.22 0.16
N ASN A 112 -12.25 -3.50 0.31
CA ASN A 112 -13.01 -4.30 -0.66
C ASN A 112 -13.05 -3.68 -2.05
N VAL A 113 -13.23 -2.35 -2.15
CA VAL A 113 -13.23 -1.63 -3.43
C VAL A 113 -11.84 -1.68 -4.06
N VAL A 114 -10.79 -1.49 -3.26
CA VAL A 114 -9.40 -1.56 -3.73
C VAL A 114 -9.10 -2.95 -4.29
N LEU A 115 -9.43 -4.02 -3.56
CA LEU A 115 -9.22 -5.38 -4.05
C LEU A 115 -9.99 -5.66 -5.34
N GLN A 116 -11.29 -5.36 -5.37
CA GLN A 116 -12.12 -5.63 -6.55
C GLN A 116 -11.61 -4.88 -7.78
N LYS A 117 -11.33 -3.58 -7.66
CA LYS A 117 -10.82 -2.77 -8.78
C LYS A 117 -9.43 -3.20 -9.23
N THR A 118 -8.61 -3.73 -8.32
CA THR A 118 -7.30 -4.28 -8.67
C THR A 118 -7.45 -5.56 -9.49
N ILE A 119 -8.37 -6.46 -9.11
CA ILE A 119 -8.66 -7.68 -9.88
C ILE A 119 -9.21 -7.33 -11.27
N ASP A 120 -10.18 -6.42 -11.34
CA ASP A 120 -10.75 -5.94 -12.62
C ASP A 120 -9.66 -5.35 -13.52
N TYR A 121 -8.72 -4.59 -12.94
CA TYR A 121 -7.61 -4.00 -13.70
C TYR A 121 -6.62 -5.06 -14.21
N ILE A 122 -6.24 -6.02 -13.37
CA ILE A 122 -5.33 -7.11 -13.78
C ILE A 122 -5.95 -7.95 -14.89
N THR A 123 -7.23 -8.30 -14.77
CA THR A 123 -7.94 -9.05 -15.81
C THR A 123 -8.01 -8.27 -17.12
N GLY A 124 -8.32 -6.97 -17.07
CA GLY A 124 -8.26 -6.09 -18.24
C GLY A 124 -6.87 -6.01 -18.88
N LEU A 125 -5.80 -5.90 -18.08
CA LEU A 125 -4.42 -5.91 -18.60
C LEU A 125 -4.05 -7.23 -19.30
N LEU A 126 -4.55 -8.36 -18.81
CA LEU A 126 -4.35 -9.66 -19.45
C LEU A 126 -5.07 -9.73 -20.80
N ASP A 127 -6.31 -9.25 -20.88
CA ASP A 127 -7.07 -9.18 -22.13
C ASP A 127 -6.40 -8.24 -23.16
N GLU A 128 -5.91 -7.09 -22.70
CA GLU A 128 -5.14 -6.15 -23.52
C GLU A 128 -3.85 -6.80 -24.03
N ARG A 129 -3.12 -7.52 -23.18
CA ARG A 129 -1.92 -8.28 -23.57
C ARG A 129 -2.26 -9.31 -24.65
N CYS A 130 -3.32 -10.10 -24.47
CA CYS A 130 -3.77 -11.08 -25.45
C CYS A 130 -4.09 -10.41 -26.80
N THR A 131 -4.80 -9.28 -26.78
CA THR A 131 -5.14 -8.52 -27.98
C THR A 131 -3.90 -7.97 -28.68
N LEU A 132 -2.95 -7.42 -27.93
CA LEU A 132 -1.70 -6.88 -28.47
C LEU A 132 -0.82 -7.99 -29.08
N LEU A 133 -0.76 -9.15 -28.44
CA LEU A 133 -0.04 -10.31 -28.99
C LEU A 133 -0.69 -10.82 -30.26
N GLN A 134 -2.02 -10.95 -30.30
CA GLN A 134 -2.72 -11.35 -31.52
C GLN A 134 -2.45 -10.37 -32.67
N ARG A 135 -2.46 -9.06 -32.40
CA ARG A 135 -2.12 -8.03 -33.38
C ARG A 135 -0.66 -8.13 -33.85
N LEU A 136 0.26 -8.43 -32.93
CA LEU A 136 1.67 -8.64 -33.24
C LEU A 136 1.85 -9.87 -34.13
N GLU A 137 1.20 -10.99 -33.82
CA GLU A 137 1.26 -12.22 -34.62
C GLU A 137 0.73 -12.01 -36.03
N LEU A 138 -0.42 -11.32 -36.17
CA LEU A 138 -0.96 -10.95 -37.48
C LEU A 138 0.02 -10.07 -38.26
N ALA A 139 0.60 -9.05 -37.61
CA ALA A 139 1.59 -8.19 -38.24
C ALA A 139 2.85 -8.97 -38.66
N ARG A 140 3.32 -9.90 -37.83
CA ARG A 140 4.44 -10.80 -38.16
C ARG A 140 4.12 -11.69 -39.36
N GLY A 141 2.91 -12.24 -39.44
CA GLY A 141 2.47 -13.11 -40.54
C GLY A 141 2.36 -12.41 -41.89
N VAL A 142 2.20 -11.09 -41.93
CA VAL A 142 2.17 -10.31 -43.18
C VAL A 142 3.58 -10.05 -43.73
N LEU A 143 4.62 -10.15 -42.89
CA LEU A 143 6.00 -9.88 -43.31
C LEU A 143 6.59 -11.08 -44.09
N PRO A 144 7.37 -10.82 -45.16
CA PRO A 144 8.09 -11.87 -45.85
C PRO A 144 9.05 -12.64 -44.93
N LEU A 145 9.26 -13.92 -45.22
CA LEU A 145 10.27 -14.75 -44.55
C LEU A 145 11.65 -14.09 -44.68
N GLY A 146 12.35 -13.91 -43.55
CA GLY A 146 13.67 -13.25 -43.50
C GLY A 146 13.63 -11.73 -43.30
N HIS A 147 12.45 -11.14 -43.07
CA HIS A 147 12.37 -9.71 -42.74
C HIS A 147 13.11 -9.39 -41.42
N PRO A 148 13.92 -8.32 -41.36
CA PRO A 148 14.73 -8.00 -40.17
C PRO A 148 13.89 -7.81 -38.90
N ALA A 149 12.65 -7.34 -39.01
CA ALA A 149 11.74 -7.19 -37.86
C ALA A 149 11.25 -8.53 -37.26
N LEU A 150 11.43 -9.65 -37.98
CA LEU A 150 11.17 -11.00 -37.46
C LEU A 150 12.40 -11.60 -36.78
N SER A 151 13.59 -11.04 -37.02
CA SER A 151 14.85 -11.51 -36.45
C SER A 151 15.08 -10.89 -35.09
N VAL A 152 15.29 -11.73 -34.07
CA VAL A 152 15.78 -11.29 -32.77
C VAL A 152 17.30 -11.48 -32.76
N GLU A 153 18.03 -10.40 -32.51
CA GLU A 153 19.49 -10.45 -32.47
C GLU A 153 19.97 -11.41 -31.38
N SER A 154 21.02 -12.19 -31.67
CA SER A 154 21.50 -13.26 -30.78
C SER A 154 21.87 -12.80 -29.37
N ARG A 155 22.19 -11.52 -29.17
CA ARG A 155 22.45 -10.95 -27.83
C ARG A 155 21.21 -10.86 -26.93
N HIS A 156 20.03 -10.92 -27.52
CA HIS A 156 18.74 -10.81 -26.83
C HIS A 156 18.00 -12.16 -26.76
N VAL A 157 18.65 -13.23 -27.20
CA VAL A 157 18.13 -14.59 -27.15
C VAL A 157 18.93 -15.35 -26.11
N ASP A 158 18.24 -16.14 -25.31
CA ASP A 158 18.91 -17.07 -24.40
C ASP A 158 19.65 -18.16 -25.22
N PRO A 159 20.99 -18.30 -25.06
CA PRO A 159 21.77 -19.30 -25.79
C PRO A 159 21.33 -20.75 -25.53
N ALA A 160 20.77 -21.03 -24.36
CA ALA A 160 20.38 -22.39 -23.97
C ALA A 160 19.02 -22.80 -24.55
N THR A 161 18.06 -21.87 -24.57
CA THR A 161 16.66 -22.16 -24.92
C THR A 161 16.25 -21.62 -26.29
N GLY A 162 16.99 -20.66 -26.85
CA GLY A 162 16.64 -20.02 -28.12
C GLY A 162 15.45 -19.06 -28.02
N VAL A 163 14.94 -18.80 -26.82
CA VAL A 163 13.79 -17.91 -26.56
C VAL A 163 14.30 -16.48 -26.30
N PRO A 164 13.60 -15.44 -26.77
CA PRO A 164 13.93 -14.07 -26.41
C PRO A 164 13.93 -13.86 -24.90
N LEU A 165 14.89 -13.10 -24.36
CA LEU A 165 15.06 -12.93 -22.91
C LEU A 165 13.81 -12.38 -22.20
N TRP A 166 12.96 -11.62 -22.92
CA TRP A 166 11.71 -11.06 -22.40
C TRP A 166 10.50 -12.02 -22.48
N GLU A 167 10.63 -13.12 -23.20
CA GLU A 167 9.65 -14.22 -23.23
C GLU A 167 10.03 -15.37 -22.29
N ARG A 168 11.23 -15.31 -21.70
CA ARG A 168 11.69 -16.29 -20.71
C ARG A 168 10.75 -16.32 -19.51
N GLU A 169 10.24 -17.51 -19.20
CA GLU A 169 9.41 -17.73 -18.02
C GLU A 169 10.17 -17.40 -16.75
N TRP A 170 9.53 -16.66 -15.84
CA TRP A 170 10.08 -16.41 -14.51
C TRP A 170 9.85 -17.66 -13.64
N ASN A 171 10.91 -18.42 -13.39
CA ASN A 171 10.90 -19.65 -12.58
C ASN A 171 10.83 -19.41 -11.05
N GLY A 172 10.55 -18.18 -10.60
CA GLY A 172 10.55 -17.88 -9.16
C GLY A 172 11.94 -17.70 -8.53
N GLY A 173 13.01 -17.62 -9.32
CA GLY A 173 14.38 -17.52 -8.83
C GLY A 173 15.04 -18.85 -8.49
N MET A 174 14.52 -19.97 -9.00
CA MET A 174 15.00 -21.33 -8.69
C MET A 174 16.32 -21.69 -9.40
N ASP A 175 16.64 -21.04 -10.52
CA ASP A 175 17.88 -21.27 -11.27
C ASP A 175 19.06 -20.38 -10.81
N LEU A 176 18.89 -19.65 -9.69
CA LEU A 176 20.02 -18.98 -9.04
C LEU A 176 20.79 -20.03 -8.25
N ASP A 177 21.73 -20.71 -8.91
CA ASP A 177 22.70 -21.55 -8.24
C ASP A 177 23.37 -20.73 -7.13
N ILE A 178 23.12 -21.12 -5.88
CA ILE A 178 23.69 -20.52 -4.67
C ILE A 178 25.23 -20.43 -4.77
N SER A 179 25.87 -21.25 -5.62
CA SER A 179 27.31 -21.19 -5.85
C SER A 179 27.80 -19.85 -6.39
N ASP A 180 26.98 -19.07 -7.10
CA ASP A 180 27.37 -17.76 -7.65
C ASP A 180 27.38 -16.64 -6.59
N PHE A 181 26.75 -16.85 -5.42
CA PHE A 181 26.77 -15.89 -4.31
C PHE A 181 27.89 -16.16 -3.29
N VAL A 182 28.41 -17.39 -3.21
CA VAL A 182 29.45 -17.77 -2.23
C VAL A 182 30.85 -17.24 -2.60
N GLY A 183 31.00 -16.56 -3.74
CA GLY A 183 32.27 -16.02 -4.23
C GLY A 183 32.64 -14.59 -3.77
N ALA A 184 31.78 -13.89 -3.02
CA ALA A 184 32.02 -12.50 -2.64
C ALA A 184 31.67 -12.21 -1.17
N GLY A 185 32.65 -12.41 -0.27
CA GLY A 185 32.62 -11.85 1.09
C GLY A 185 32.51 -12.87 2.22
N ALA A 186 33.49 -13.78 2.31
CA ALA A 186 33.74 -14.51 3.55
C ALA A 186 34.43 -13.58 4.55
N ASP A 187 33.66 -12.75 5.26
CA ASP A 187 34.05 -12.04 6.49
C ASP A 187 32.76 -11.55 7.18
N GLY A 188 32.17 -12.38 8.04
CA GLY A 188 30.90 -12.04 8.69
C GLY A 188 30.43 -13.10 9.67
N ASP A 189 31.11 -13.13 10.81
CA ASP A 189 30.72 -13.78 12.07
C ASP A 189 29.20 -13.71 12.29
N GLY A 190 28.53 -14.86 12.34
CA GLY A 190 27.08 -14.97 12.37
C GLY A 190 26.66 -16.36 12.81
N ASP A 191 26.96 -16.64 14.08
CA ASP A 191 26.52 -17.80 14.86
C ASP A 191 24.98 -17.95 14.73
N VAL A 192 24.53 -18.92 13.92
CA VAL A 192 23.13 -19.34 13.82
C VAL A 192 23.03 -20.72 14.45
N GLU A 193 22.88 -20.74 15.78
CA GLU A 193 22.48 -21.93 16.53
C GLU A 193 21.07 -22.35 16.08
N ALA A 194 21.01 -23.50 15.41
CA ALA A 194 19.79 -24.21 15.09
C ALA A 194 19.29 -24.93 16.35
N GLU A 195 18.26 -24.39 16.99
CA GLU A 195 17.56 -25.08 18.08
C GLU A 195 16.58 -26.10 17.47
N GLU A 196 16.94 -27.37 17.62
CA GLU A 196 16.16 -28.54 17.24
C GLU A 196 14.78 -28.61 17.92
N GLU A 197 13.83 -29.19 17.18
CA GLU A 197 12.52 -29.62 17.65
C GLU A 197 12.62 -30.56 18.86
N GLY A 198 12.16 -30.10 20.02
CA GLY A 198 11.92 -30.94 21.19
C GLY A 198 10.54 -31.58 21.14
N GLY A 199 10.51 -32.85 20.75
CA GLY A 199 9.33 -33.72 20.70
C GLY A 199 8.61 -33.90 22.04
N SER A 200 7.30 -34.09 21.91
CA SER A 200 6.35 -34.40 22.97
C SER A 200 6.43 -35.86 23.40
N GLU A 201 6.63 -36.13 24.69
CA GLU A 201 6.21 -37.38 25.33
C GLU A 201 5.63 -37.06 26.71
N ASP A 202 4.31 -37.20 26.83
CA ASP A 202 3.55 -37.20 28.09
C ASP A 202 2.88 -38.57 28.17
N GLU A 203 3.46 -39.47 28.96
CA GLU A 203 2.80 -40.68 29.47
C GLU A 203 3.16 -40.86 30.95
N GLY A 204 2.14 -40.97 31.81
CA GLY A 204 2.26 -41.41 33.19
C GLY A 204 1.39 -40.68 34.20
#